data_AF-A0A7C4WW99-F1
#
_entry.id   AF-A0A7C4WW99-F1
#
_cell.length_a   1.000
_cell.length_b   1.000
_cell.length_c   1.000
_cell.angle_alpha   90.00
_cell.angle_beta   90.00
_cell.angle_gamma   90.00
#
_symmetry.space_group_name_H-M   'P 1'
#
loop_
_entity.id
_entity.type
_entity.pdbx_description
1 polymer ?
#
loop_
_entity_poly.entity_id
_entity_poly.type
_entity_poly.pdbx_seq_one_letter_code
_entity_poly.pdbx_strand_id
1 'polypeptide(L)'
;MNWDTSTTPNAVLLRGSCIGCHGQAPNGSNNIINYTPQVLHAGTTDLAGGNFGYITGNKSRDTNDSGATQNSVGHNVIDLGSSYQETTLTSPPGDENTTGITNTNFTCGGVYGCHGDRSASGSYAAVRGAHHANDAVLKFGSINEGSQGGTTALSYRFLKGVKGGEVSNWQNTSATSHNEYKGATSRGEESTKTTPGGGTISGLCAECHGVFHGPGDGDIGTASPWLRHPTDIVLPSDTTKEYYLYNGGTGTNNPYSVDAPVARANIPNNISAVVNPGTNDSIVMCLSCHGAHATKNADILRWNYEDISAGTGSDATRCFICHTTKDTGS
;
A
#
# COMPACT_ATOMS: atom_id res chain seq x y z
N MET A 1 -24.73 -20.34 8.52
CA MET A 1 -23.45 -19.89 9.07
C MET A 1 -23.23 -18.43 8.69
N ASN A 2 -23.54 -17.52 9.62
CA ASN A 2 -23.19 -16.09 9.54
C ASN A 2 -21.79 -15.92 10.13
N TRP A 3 -20.93 -15.14 9.50
CA TRP A 3 -19.54 -14.99 9.89
C TRP A 3 -19.34 -14.02 11.06
N ASP A 4 -20.31 -13.14 11.32
CA ASP A 4 -20.26 -12.14 12.39
C ASP A 4 -21.30 -12.34 13.50
N THR A 5 -22.06 -13.44 13.46
CA THR A 5 -23.17 -13.73 14.40
C THR A 5 -24.23 -12.63 14.54
N SER A 6 -24.33 -11.69 13.57
CA SER A 6 -25.25 -10.56 13.66
C SER A 6 -26.70 -11.02 13.88
N THR A 7 -27.36 -10.40 14.85
CA THR A 7 -28.77 -10.67 15.21
C THR A 7 -29.76 -9.99 14.26
N THR A 8 -29.28 -9.09 13.39
CA THR A 8 -30.05 -8.46 12.31
C THR A 8 -29.37 -8.69 10.95
N PRO A 9 -30.11 -8.70 9.83
CA PRO A 9 -29.49 -8.75 8.51
C PRO A 9 -28.50 -7.60 8.31
N ASN A 10 -27.29 -7.90 7.84
CA ASN A 10 -26.35 -6.85 7.47
C ASN A 10 -26.86 -6.08 6.25
N ALA A 11 -26.28 -4.89 6.04
CA ALA A 11 -26.52 -4.10 4.82
C ALA A 11 -26.34 -4.97 3.57
N VAL A 12 -27.21 -4.76 2.58
CA VAL A 12 -27.27 -5.55 1.33
C VAL A 12 -27.31 -7.07 1.52
N LEU A 13 -27.85 -7.55 2.65
CA LEU A 13 -28.00 -8.97 3.01
C LEU A 13 -26.69 -9.76 3.10
N LEU A 14 -25.60 -9.08 3.49
CA LEU A 14 -24.31 -9.73 3.69
C LEU A 14 -24.31 -10.67 4.90
N ARG A 15 -23.37 -11.61 4.89
CA ARG A 15 -23.15 -12.58 5.98
C ARG A 15 -22.15 -12.08 7.04
N GLY A 16 -21.63 -10.86 6.87
CA GLY A 16 -20.55 -10.28 7.65
C GLY A 16 -20.35 -8.80 7.32
N SER A 17 -19.78 -8.05 8.27
CA SER A 17 -19.14 -6.76 7.98
C SER A 17 -17.84 -6.93 7.17
N CYS A 18 -17.17 -5.83 6.81
CA CYS A 18 -15.82 -5.88 6.22
C CYS A 18 -14.87 -6.75 7.07
N ILE A 19 -14.77 -6.49 8.37
CA ILE A 19 -13.96 -7.30 9.28
C ILE A 19 -14.57 -8.70 9.48
N GLY A 20 -15.90 -8.85 9.47
CA GLY A 20 -16.54 -10.17 9.53
C GLY A 20 -16.10 -11.11 8.40
N CYS A 21 -15.83 -10.59 7.20
CA CYS A 21 -15.34 -11.37 6.06
C CYS A 21 -13.81 -11.40 5.94
N HIS A 22 -13.14 -10.29 6.23
CA HIS A 22 -11.68 -10.14 6.07
C HIS A 22 -10.89 -10.33 7.38
N GLY A 23 -11.55 -10.77 8.44
CA GLY A 23 -10.96 -11.12 9.73
C GLY A 23 -11.74 -12.27 10.37
N GLN A 24 -12.06 -13.31 9.59
CA GLN A 24 -12.87 -14.47 10.02
C GLN A 24 -12.22 -15.26 11.16
N ALA A 25 -10.88 -15.20 11.27
CA ALA A 25 -10.13 -15.84 12.34
C ALA A 25 -9.01 -14.90 12.84
N PRO A 26 -9.31 -13.88 13.66
CA PRO A 26 -8.32 -12.88 14.12
C PRO A 26 -7.14 -13.49 14.89
N ASN A 27 -7.38 -14.61 15.57
CA ASN A 27 -6.34 -15.39 16.27
C ASN A 27 -5.76 -16.53 15.42
N GLY A 28 -6.22 -16.69 14.19
CA GLY A 28 -5.77 -17.74 13.26
C GLY A 28 -4.51 -17.33 12.52
N SER A 29 -3.94 -18.27 11.75
CA SER A 29 -2.69 -18.09 11.01
C SER A 29 -2.86 -17.92 9.49
N ASN A 30 -4.09 -17.96 8.98
CA ASN A 30 -4.36 -18.02 7.55
C ASN A 30 -4.57 -16.63 6.94
N ASN A 31 -3.83 -16.34 5.87
CA ASN A 31 -3.98 -15.09 5.10
C ASN A 31 -5.15 -15.14 4.12
N ILE A 32 -5.70 -16.32 3.87
CA ILE A 32 -6.84 -16.54 2.96
C ILE A 32 -7.76 -17.57 3.60
N ILE A 33 -9.04 -17.26 3.69
CA ILE A 33 -10.09 -18.19 4.13
C ILE A 33 -11.22 -18.12 3.11
N ASN A 34 -11.57 -19.26 2.50
CA ASN A 34 -12.64 -19.35 1.50
C ASN A 34 -12.51 -18.29 0.38
N TYR A 35 -11.33 -18.18 -0.23
CA TYR A 35 -11.00 -17.17 -1.26
C TYR A 35 -11.16 -15.72 -0.81
N THR A 36 -11.20 -15.47 0.50
CA THR A 36 -11.28 -14.12 1.08
C THR A 36 -9.95 -13.76 1.71
N PRO A 37 -9.25 -12.70 1.27
CA PRO A 37 -8.02 -12.24 1.89
C PRO A 37 -8.31 -11.77 3.33
N GLN A 38 -7.49 -12.22 4.27
CA GLN A 38 -7.61 -11.87 5.69
C GLN A 38 -6.63 -10.73 6.02
N VAL A 39 -7.17 -9.57 6.41
CA VAL A 39 -6.41 -8.38 6.83
C VAL A 39 -6.33 -8.25 8.35
N LEU A 40 -6.92 -9.20 9.08
CA LEU A 40 -6.83 -9.33 10.53
C LEU A 40 -6.65 -10.81 10.89
N HIS A 41 -5.44 -11.16 11.33
CA HIS A 41 -5.07 -12.51 11.78
C HIS A 41 -3.81 -12.46 12.65
N ALA A 42 -3.45 -13.57 13.31
CA ALA A 42 -2.25 -13.71 14.15
C ALA A 42 -1.10 -14.47 13.46
N GLY A 43 -1.28 -14.89 12.20
CA GLY A 43 -0.24 -15.53 11.38
C GLY A 43 1.05 -14.72 11.24
N THR A 44 2.16 -15.40 10.97
CA THR A 44 3.50 -14.80 10.91
C THR A 44 3.76 -14.01 9.63
N THR A 45 3.07 -14.36 8.54
CA THR A 45 3.23 -13.70 7.24
C THR A 45 1.99 -12.89 6.95
N ASP A 46 2.12 -11.67 6.46
CA ASP A 46 0.98 -10.82 6.13
C ASP A 46 0.69 -10.79 4.63
N LEU A 47 -0.52 -10.37 4.27
CA LEU A 47 -0.83 -9.95 2.91
C LEU A 47 0.01 -8.72 2.51
N ALA A 48 0.11 -8.47 1.21
CA ALA A 48 0.89 -7.34 0.69
C ALA A 48 0.47 -5.96 1.25
N GLY A 49 -0.80 -5.84 1.66
CA GLY A 49 -1.37 -4.63 2.28
C GLY A 49 -1.10 -4.48 3.78
N GLY A 50 -0.53 -5.48 4.47
CA GLY A 50 -0.35 -5.49 5.92
C GLY A 50 -1.56 -6.05 6.69
N ASN A 51 -1.56 -5.90 8.01
CA ASN A 51 -2.45 -6.62 8.91
C ASN A 51 -2.85 -5.81 10.16
N PHE A 52 -4.14 -5.60 10.36
CA PHE A 52 -4.68 -4.89 11.52
C PHE A 52 -4.44 -5.58 12.87
N GLY A 53 -3.95 -6.83 12.87
CA GLY A 53 -3.49 -7.53 14.06
C GLY A 53 -2.49 -6.72 14.89
N TYR A 54 -1.71 -5.84 14.26
CA TYR A 54 -0.79 -4.93 14.94
C TYR A 54 -1.49 -3.79 15.69
N ILE A 55 -2.69 -3.38 15.26
CA ILE A 55 -3.55 -2.42 15.97
C ILE A 55 -4.32 -3.14 17.09
N THR A 56 -4.89 -4.31 16.78
CA THR A 56 -5.78 -5.02 17.72
C THR A 56 -5.06 -5.78 18.82
N GLY A 57 -3.73 -5.90 18.74
CA GLY A 57 -2.90 -6.66 19.67
C GLY A 57 -2.89 -8.18 19.41
N ASN A 58 -3.50 -8.65 18.31
CA ASN A 58 -3.36 -10.05 17.87
C ASN A 58 -1.94 -10.35 17.37
N LYS A 59 -1.16 -9.32 17.02
CA LYS A 59 0.24 -9.39 16.60
C LYS A 59 1.09 -8.39 17.36
N SER A 60 2.31 -8.79 17.69
CA SER A 60 3.28 -7.93 18.36
C SER A 60 3.82 -6.86 17.41
N ARG A 61 3.87 -5.62 17.91
CA ARG A 61 4.60 -4.52 17.28
C ARG A 61 6.10 -4.70 17.50
N ASP A 62 6.92 -3.99 16.73
CA ASP A 62 8.34 -3.92 16.97
C ASP A 62 8.61 -3.12 18.25
N THR A 63 9.14 -3.76 19.28
CA THR A 63 9.40 -3.10 20.57
C THR A 63 10.66 -2.26 20.56
N ASN A 64 11.51 -2.41 19.53
CA ASN A 64 12.70 -1.60 19.34
C ASN A 64 12.43 -0.36 18.47
N ASP A 65 11.19 -0.21 18.00
CA ASP A 65 10.74 0.97 17.28
C ASP A 65 9.99 1.87 18.26
N SER A 66 10.64 2.96 18.68
CA SER A 66 10.06 3.85 19.69
C SER A 66 8.74 4.48 19.22
N GLY A 67 8.55 4.69 17.92
CA GLY A 67 7.30 5.18 17.35
C GLY A 67 6.19 4.11 17.38
N ALA A 68 6.52 2.85 17.13
CA ALA A 68 5.54 1.76 17.09
C ALA A 68 4.86 1.55 18.46
N THR A 69 5.66 1.70 19.53
CA THR A 69 5.16 1.61 20.92
C THR A 69 4.24 2.77 21.32
N GLN A 70 4.19 3.85 20.53
CA GLN A 70 3.37 5.03 20.77
C GLN A 70 2.01 5.01 20.05
N ASN A 71 1.61 3.86 19.49
CA ASN A 71 0.38 3.73 18.70
C ASN A 71 0.41 4.60 17.43
N SER A 72 1.28 4.23 16.49
CA SER A 72 1.41 4.83 15.15
C SER A 72 1.53 3.78 14.01
N VAL A 73 1.08 2.54 14.23
CA VAL A 73 1.44 1.41 13.33
C VAL A 73 0.43 1.11 12.22
N GLY A 74 -0.67 1.86 12.12
CA GLY A 74 -1.70 1.57 11.14
C GLY A 74 -2.78 2.64 10.99
N HIS A 75 -3.66 2.43 10.01
CA HIS A 75 -4.81 3.29 9.77
C HIS A 75 -5.98 2.97 10.71
N ASN A 76 -6.57 4.01 11.29
CA ASN A 76 -7.70 3.95 12.22
C ASN A 76 -9.04 3.71 11.53
N VAL A 77 -9.23 2.55 10.89
CA VAL A 77 -10.55 2.20 10.33
C VAL A 77 -11.52 1.89 11.47
N ILE A 78 -12.63 2.63 11.54
CA ILE A 78 -13.65 2.45 12.60
C ILE A 78 -14.31 1.07 12.53
N ASP A 79 -14.22 0.39 11.39
CA ASP A 79 -14.69 -0.97 11.18
C ASP A 79 -14.05 -1.99 12.13
N LEU A 80 -12.87 -1.71 12.69
CA LEU A 80 -12.25 -2.55 13.73
C LEU A 80 -12.97 -2.46 15.08
N GLY A 81 -13.67 -1.35 15.34
CA GLY A 81 -14.31 -1.04 16.61
C GLY A 81 -13.55 0.02 17.40
N SER A 82 -14.28 0.79 18.23
CA SER A 82 -13.75 1.99 18.90
C SER A 82 -12.60 1.73 19.88
N SER A 83 -12.42 0.48 20.34
CA SER A 83 -11.32 0.07 21.22
C SER A 83 -9.98 -0.08 20.49
N TYR A 84 -9.98 -0.11 19.17
CA TYR A 84 -8.79 -0.39 18.35
C TYR A 84 -8.45 0.84 17.52
N GLN A 85 -7.72 1.76 18.13
CA GLN A 85 -7.27 3.00 17.51
C GLN A 85 -5.83 3.33 17.92
N GLU A 86 -5.05 3.69 16.91
CA GLU A 86 -3.79 4.39 17.04
C GLU A 86 -4.05 5.83 17.54
N THR A 87 -3.23 6.31 18.48
CA THR A 87 -3.49 7.58 19.19
C THR A 87 -2.57 8.72 18.80
N THR A 88 -1.48 8.43 18.08
CA THR A 88 -0.51 9.46 17.68
C THR A 88 -1.09 10.44 16.66
N LEU A 89 -1.86 9.92 15.69
CA LEU A 89 -2.47 10.72 14.63
C LEU A 89 -3.98 10.50 14.58
N THR A 90 -4.74 11.60 14.54
CA THR A 90 -6.21 11.60 14.51
C THR A 90 -6.79 12.00 13.15
N SER A 91 -5.94 12.37 12.20
CA SER A 91 -6.30 12.74 10.82
C SER A 91 -5.16 12.34 9.88
N PRO A 92 -5.41 12.24 8.56
CA PRO A 92 -4.35 11.97 7.60
C PRO A 92 -3.24 13.03 7.71
N PRO A 93 -1.97 12.64 7.92
CA PRO A 93 -0.88 13.60 7.82
C PRO A 93 -0.88 14.20 6.41
N GLY A 94 -0.76 15.52 6.33
CA GLY A 94 -0.65 16.23 5.05
C GLY A 94 -1.96 16.30 4.26
N ASP A 95 -3.11 16.37 4.95
CA ASP A 95 -4.44 16.53 4.33
C ASP A 95 -4.62 17.91 3.68
N GLU A 96 -4.02 18.09 2.50
CA GLU A 96 -4.15 19.29 1.67
C GLU A 96 -5.59 19.46 1.14
N ASN A 97 -6.26 18.34 0.86
CA ASN A 97 -7.58 18.31 0.24
C ASN A 97 -8.72 18.55 1.23
N THR A 98 -8.40 18.81 2.51
CA THR A 98 -9.37 19.02 3.59
C THR A 98 -10.45 17.93 3.55
N THR A 99 -10.02 16.67 3.48
CA THR A 99 -10.91 15.54 3.22
C THR A 99 -12.02 15.42 4.27
N GLY A 100 -11.75 15.90 5.49
CA GLY A 100 -12.62 15.75 6.65
C GLY A 100 -12.49 14.39 7.32
N ILE A 101 -11.49 13.59 6.93
CA ILE A 101 -11.21 12.29 7.52
C ILE A 101 -10.59 12.46 8.91
N THR A 102 -11.10 11.71 9.86
CA THR A 102 -10.62 11.61 11.23
C THR A 102 -10.58 10.14 11.66
N ASN A 103 -9.90 9.86 12.78
CA ASN A 103 -9.93 8.55 13.44
C ASN A 103 -11.33 8.11 13.91
N THR A 104 -12.34 8.98 13.84
CA THR A 104 -13.72 8.67 14.23
C THR A 104 -14.66 8.46 13.06
N ASN A 105 -14.21 8.68 11.82
CA ASN A 105 -15.04 8.50 10.62
C ASN A 105 -14.36 7.71 9.48
N PHE A 106 -13.05 7.44 9.57
CA PHE A 106 -12.33 6.68 8.56
C PHE A 106 -12.84 5.24 8.49
N THR A 107 -13.25 4.78 7.31
CA THR A 107 -13.87 3.47 7.10
C THR A 107 -13.06 2.61 6.14
N CYS A 108 -13.37 1.32 6.04
CA CYS A 108 -12.79 0.47 5.00
C CYS A 108 -13.14 0.98 3.58
N GLY A 109 -14.30 1.58 3.37
CA GLY A 109 -14.69 2.10 2.05
C GLY A 109 -15.71 3.23 2.06
N GLY A 110 -16.01 3.75 0.87
CA GLY A 110 -16.90 4.90 0.67
C GLY A 110 -16.21 6.24 0.87
N VAL A 111 -16.99 7.31 1.09
CA VAL A 111 -16.47 8.70 1.16
C VAL A 111 -15.27 8.89 2.08
N TYR A 112 -15.21 8.16 3.20
CA TYR A 112 -14.12 8.24 4.17
C TYR A 112 -13.21 7.00 4.17
N GLY A 113 -13.22 6.17 3.12
CA GLY A 113 -12.41 4.94 3.10
C GLY A 113 -11.61 4.76 1.82
N CYS A 114 -10.71 3.79 1.82
CA CYS A 114 -9.84 3.51 0.66
C CYS A 114 -10.55 2.70 -0.42
N HIS A 115 -11.41 1.75 -0.03
CA HIS A 115 -12.04 0.83 -0.97
C HIS A 115 -13.36 1.38 -1.53
N GLY A 116 -13.64 1.01 -2.77
CA GLY A 116 -14.88 1.33 -3.45
C GLY A 116 -14.90 2.72 -4.06
N ASP A 117 -16.11 3.12 -4.46
CA ASP A 117 -16.39 4.45 -4.94
C ASP A 117 -16.41 5.47 -3.80
N ARG A 118 -15.38 6.33 -3.73
CA ARG A 118 -15.25 7.35 -2.69
C ARG A 118 -16.19 8.54 -2.89
N SER A 119 -17.06 8.54 -3.90
CA SER A 119 -18.24 9.43 -3.94
C SER A 119 -19.50 8.80 -3.34
N ALA A 120 -19.49 7.50 -3.01
CA ALA A 120 -20.65 6.80 -2.49
C ALA A 120 -20.71 6.88 -0.95
N SER A 121 -21.88 7.24 -0.42
CA SER A 121 -22.11 7.27 1.03
C SER A 121 -22.15 5.84 1.59
N GLY A 122 -21.13 5.51 2.38
CA GLY A 122 -21.00 4.24 3.12
C GLY A 122 -20.29 3.11 2.34
N SER A 123 -19.53 2.29 3.08
CA SER A 123 -18.65 1.25 2.54
C SER A 123 -19.38 0.27 1.60
N TYR A 124 -20.57 -0.19 1.96
CA TYR A 124 -21.30 -1.20 1.17
C TYR A 124 -21.85 -0.66 -0.14
N ALA A 125 -22.24 0.62 -0.18
CA ALA A 125 -22.66 1.25 -1.43
C ALA A 125 -21.47 1.40 -2.38
N ALA A 126 -20.30 1.76 -1.83
CA ALA A 126 -19.06 1.99 -2.56
C ALA A 126 -18.51 0.73 -3.27
N VAL A 127 -18.71 -0.45 -2.67
CA VAL A 127 -18.24 -1.74 -3.23
C VAL A 127 -19.36 -2.58 -3.83
N ARG A 128 -20.56 -2.03 -3.98
CA ARG A 128 -21.75 -2.77 -4.41
C ARG A 128 -21.52 -3.47 -5.75
N GLY A 129 -21.73 -4.79 -5.76
CA GLY A 129 -21.62 -5.63 -6.97
C GLY A 129 -20.18 -5.94 -7.41
N ALA A 130 -19.16 -5.30 -6.82
CA ALA A 130 -17.77 -5.46 -7.26
C ALA A 130 -17.29 -6.92 -7.15
N HIS A 131 -17.62 -7.60 -6.05
CA HIS A 131 -17.29 -9.01 -5.81
C HIS A 131 -17.90 -9.99 -6.83
N HIS A 132 -18.91 -9.60 -7.60
CA HIS A 132 -19.60 -10.49 -8.55
C HIS A 132 -19.14 -10.26 -10.00
N ALA A 133 -18.29 -9.26 -10.23
CA ALA A 133 -17.82 -8.95 -11.57
C ALA A 133 -16.58 -9.77 -11.93
N ASN A 134 -16.34 -9.88 -13.23
CA ASN A 134 -15.14 -10.53 -13.75
C ASN A 134 -13.97 -9.53 -13.71
N ASP A 135 -12.97 -9.83 -12.89
CA ASP A 135 -11.78 -9.02 -12.67
C ASP A 135 -10.54 -9.57 -13.40
N ALA A 136 -10.71 -10.42 -14.42
CA ALA A 136 -9.63 -11.06 -15.18
C ALA A 136 -8.62 -10.04 -15.75
N VAL A 137 -9.05 -8.81 -16.03
CA VAL A 137 -8.18 -7.71 -16.50
C VAL A 137 -7.09 -7.31 -15.50
N LEU A 138 -7.17 -7.77 -14.25
CA LEU A 138 -6.19 -7.58 -13.18
C LEU A 138 -5.27 -8.79 -12.99
N LYS A 139 -5.54 -9.93 -13.61
CA LYS A 139 -4.83 -11.20 -13.35
C LYS A 139 -3.76 -11.45 -14.41
N PHE A 140 -2.58 -11.90 -13.97
CA PHE A 140 -1.49 -12.28 -14.89
C PHE A 140 -1.95 -13.29 -15.94
N GLY A 141 -1.49 -13.09 -17.19
CA GLY A 141 -1.97 -13.79 -18.38
C GLY A 141 -3.12 -13.10 -19.09
N SER A 142 -3.89 -12.26 -18.39
CA SER A 142 -5.04 -11.52 -18.93
C SER A 142 -5.06 -10.02 -18.57
N ILE A 143 -3.94 -9.47 -18.11
CA ILE A 143 -3.81 -8.05 -17.76
C ILE A 143 -4.14 -7.19 -18.99
N ASN A 144 -5.11 -6.29 -18.81
CA ASN A 144 -5.49 -5.29 -19.78
C ASN A 144 -5.66 -3.95 -19.05
N GLU A 145 -4.55 -3.21 -18.92
CA GLU A 145 -4.49 -1.95 -18.19
C GLU A 145 -5.49 -0.90 -18.71
N GLY A 146 -5.77 -0.88 -20.01
CA GLY A 146 -6.75 0.03 -20.62
C GLY A 146 -8.19 -0.24 -20.20
N SER A 147 -8.48 -1.45 -19.72
CA SER A 147 -9.81 -1.85 -19.22
C SER A 147 -9.93 -1.78 -17.70
N GLN A 148 -8.85 -1.42 -17.00
CA GLN A 148 -8.86 -1.27 -15.54
C GLN A 148 -9.36 0.11 -15.11
N GLY A 149 -9.78 0.24 -13.84
CA GLY A 149 -10.08 1.51 -13.19
C GLY A 149 -11.49 2.09 -13.42
N GLY A 150 -12.17 1.68 -14.50
CA GLY A 150 -13.48 2.26 -14.88
C GLY A 150 -14.62 1.98 -13.91
N THR A 151 -14.53 0.89 -13.12
CA THR A 151 -15.47 0.57 -12.04
C THR A 151 -14.69 0.02 -10.85
N THR A 152 -15.30 0.01 -9.66
CA THR A 152 -14.71 -0.62 -8.47
C THR A 152 -14.22 -2.05 -8.75
N ALA A 153 -15.01 -2.85 -9.49
CA ALA A 153 -14.67 -4.24 -9.77
C ALA A 153 -13.45 -4.41 -10.69
N LEU A 154 -13.25 -3.46 -11.61
CA LEU A 154 -12.14 -3.46 -12.56
C LEU A 154 -10.92 -2.70 -12.04
N SER A 155 -10.94 -2.29 -10.77
CA SER A 155 -9.84 -1.56 -10.16
C SER A 155 -9.07 -2.48 -9.21
N TYR A 156 -7.75 -2.33 -9.21
CA TYR A 156 -6.85 -3.11 -8.36
C TYR A 156 -7.31 -3.04 -6.91
N ARG A 157 -7.55 -4.19 -6.27
CA ARG A 157 -7.98 -4.28 -4.86
C ARG A 157 -9.28 -3.57 -4.52
N PHE A 158 -10.15 -3.37 -5.50
CA PHE A 158 -11.36 -2.54 -5.36
C PHE A 158 -11.06 -1.09 -4.95
N LEU A 159 -9.87 -0.58 -5.23
CA LEU A 159 -9.50 0.82 -5.04
C LEU A 159 -9.87 1.57 -6.31
N LYS A 160 -11.09 2.13 -6.39
CA LYS A 160 -11.66 2.64 -7.65
C LYS A 160 -10.70 3.59 -8.37
N GLY A 161 -10.39 3.28 -9.63
CA GLY A 161 -9.46 4.05 -10.47
C GLY A 161 -8.00 3.59 -10.42
N VAL A 162 -7.59 2.84 -9.38
CA VAL A 162 -6.22 2.32 -9.26
C VAL A 162 -6.03 1.09 -10.16
N LYS A 163 -4.85 1.03 -10.80
CA LYS A 163 -4.46 -0.04 -11.72
C LYS A 163 -3.34 -0.89 -11.12
N GLY A 164 -3.31 -2.18 -11.48
CA GLY A 164 -2.30 -3.12 -11.00
C GLY A 164 -2.48 -4.53 -11.54
N GLY A 165 -1.57 -5.42 -11.13
CA GLY A 165 -1.60 -6.85 -11.40
C GLY A 165 -1.66 -7.64 -10.09
N GLU A 166 -2.61 -8.54 -9.98
CA GLU A 166 -2.84 -9.36 -8.79
C GLU A 166 -2.31 -10.78 -8.96
N VAL A 167 -1.42 -11.17 -8.05
CA VAL A 167 -1.08 -12.57 -7.83
C VAL A 167 -2.25 -13.27 -7.12
N SER A 168 -2.48 -14.54 -7.43
CA SER A 168 -3.65 -15.31 -7.00
C SER A 168 -3.83 -15.44 -5.49
N ASN A 169 -2.74 -15.38 -4.72
CA ASN A 169 -2.76 -15.40 -3.26
C ASN A 169 -2.76 -13.99 -2.64
N TRP A 170 -2.80 -12.95 -3.47
CA TRP A 170 -2.81 -11.54 -3.08
C TRP A 170 -1.62 -11.07 -2.25
N GLN A 171 -0.56 -11.87 -2.14
CA GLN A 171 0.56 -11.64 -1.25
C GLN A 171 1.86 -11.51 -2.04
N ASN A 172 2.77 -10.66 -1.54
CA ASN A 172 4.13 -10.59 -2.06
C ASN A 172 4.99 -11.59 -1.29
N THR A 173 5.37 -12.70 -1.93
CA THR A 173 6.16 -13.77 -1.29
C THR A 173 7.59 -13.84 -1.82
N SER A 174 7.82 -13.42 -3.07
CA SER A 174 9.14 -13.42 -3.70
C SER A 174 9.14 -12.53 -4.95
N ALA A 175 10.32 -12.33 -5.55
CA ALA A 175 10.48 -11.67 -6.84
C ALA A 175 9.69 -12.35 -7.98
N THR A 176 9.30 -13.61 -7.86
CA THR A 176 8.53 -14.34 -8.89
C THR A 176 7.07 -14.56 -8.50
N SER A 177 6.66 -14.07 -7.33
CA SER A 177 5.29 -14.19 -6.81
C SER A 177 4.98 -12.94 -5.99
N HIS A 178 4.61 -11.88 -6.71
CA HIS A 178 4.22 -10.59 -6.14
C HIS A 178 3.16 -9.91 -7.02
N ASN A 179 2.54 -8.89 -6.44
CA ASN A 179 1.68 -7.97 -7.16
C ASN A 179 2.50 -6.97 -7.97
N GLU A 180 1.95 -6.49 -9.08
CA GLU A 180 2.49 -5.39 -9.87
C GLU A 180 1.67 -4.13 -9.64
N TYR A 181 2.34 -2.99 -9.48
CA TYR A 181 1.71 -1.72 -9.18
C TYR A 181 1.87 -0.77 -10.36
N LYS A 182 0.79 -0.08 -10.75
CA LYS A 182 0.89 1.03 -11.69
C LYS A 182 1.60 2.20 -11.03
N GLY A 183 2.65 2.69 -11.67
CA GLY A 183 3.35 3.93 -11.32
C GLY A 183 3.17 5.00 -12.40
N ALA A 184 3.50 6.23 -12.06
CA ALA A 184 3.65 7.34 -13.00
C ALA A 184 5.13 7.68 -13.18
N THR A 185 5.49 8.17 -14.36
CA THR A 185 6.89 8.49 -14.74
C THR A 185 7.27 9.94 -14.51
N SER A 186 6.31 10.76 -14.06
CA SER A 186 6.49 12.13 -13.62
C SER A 186 5.93 12.28 -12.22
N ARG A 187 6.55 13.17 -11.44
CA ARG A 187 6.08 13.60 -10.11
C ARG A 187 4.56 13.74 -10.17
N GLY A 188 3.88 12.99 -9.31
CA GLY A 188 2.47 12.65 -9.49
C GLY A 188 1.62 13.84 -9.89
N GLU A 189 0.72 13.64 -10.85
CA GLU A 189 -0.35 14.62 -11.07
C GLU A 189 -1.21 14.64 -9.81
N GLU A 190 -1.41 15.84 -9.24
CA GLU A 190 -2.32 16.02 -8.11
C GLU A 190 -3.66 15.37 -8.43
N SER A 191 -4.02 14.39 -7.62
CA SER A 191 -5.29 13.68 -7.74
C SER A 191 -6.43 14.59 -7.31
N THR A 192 -7.60 14.42 -7.92
CA THR A 192 -8.82 15.01 -7.32
C THR A 192 -9.20 14.21 -6.07
N LYS A 193 -10.01 14.78 -5.16
CA LYS A 193 -10.52 14.07 -3.96
C LYS A 193 -11.11 12.67 -4.24
N THR A 194 -11.51 12.33 -5.47
CA THR A 194 -12.20 11.08 -5.85
C THR A 194 -11.58 10.29 -7.02
N THR A 195 -10.50 10.79 -7.64
CA THR A 195 -9.87 10.14 -8.81
C THR A 195 -8.35 10.09 -8.64
N PRO A 196 -7.78 8.89 -8.45
CA PRO A 196 -6.34 8.72 -8.28
C PRO A 196 -5.55 9.24 -9.48
N GLY A 197 -4.56 10.11 -9.22
CA GLY A 197 -3.66 10.64 -10.24
C GLY A 197 -2.95 9.52 -10.98
N GLY A 198 -2.97 9.54 -12.32
CA GLY A 198 -2.34 8.52 -13.17
C GLY A 198 -2.87 7.09 -13.01
N GLY A 199 -3.94 6.86 -12.23
CA GLY A 199 -4.39 5.54 -11.83
C GLY A 199 -3.38 4.76 -10.97
N THR A 200 -2.48 5.46 -10.27
CA THR A 200 -1.43 4.87 -9.43
C THR A 200 -1.92 4.68 -8.00
N ILE A 201 -1.25 3.81 -7.24
CA ILE A 201 -1.53 3.67 -5.80
C ILE A 201 -1.06 4.91 -5.02
N SER A 202 0.08 5.51 -5.41
CA SER A 202 0.56 6.77 -4.83
C SER A 202 -0.46 7.88 -5.03
N GLY A 203 -1.07 7.95 -6.23
CA GLY A 203 -2.11 8.89 -6.58
C GLY A 203 -3.41 8.68 -5.82
N LEU A 204 -3.70 7.47 -5.29
CA LEU A 204 -4.80 7.24 -4.35
C LEU A 204 -4.42 7.77 -2.96
N CYS A 205 -3.20 7.48 -2.48
CA CYS A 205 -2.72 7.98 -1.20
C CYS A 205 -2.75 9.52 -1.16
N ALA A 206 -2.40 10.17 -2.27
CA ALA A 206 -2.39 11.62 -2.44
C ALA A 206 -3.76 12.29 -2.20
N GLU A 207 -4.85 11.56 -2.36
CA GLU A 207 -6.20 12.12 -2.23
C GLU A 207 -6.50 12.52 -0.77
N CYS A 208 -5.79 11.94 0.19
CA CYS A 208 -5.84 12.28 1.60
C CYS A 208 -4.50 12.78 2.17
N HIS A 209 -3.38 12.50 1.50
CA HIS A 209 -2.02 12.84 1.94
C HIS A 209 -1.28 13.71 0.90
N GLY A 210 -1.99 14.65 0.26
CA GLY A 210 -1.53 15.41 -0.91
C GLY A 210 -0.15 16.04 -0.76
N VAL A 211 0.12 16.65 0.41
CA VAL A 211 1.41 17.29 0.75
C VAL A 211 2.62 16.35 0.54
N PHE A 212 2.44 15.04 0.66
CA PHE A 212 3.51 14.05 0.54
C PHE A 212 3.70 13.48 -0.87
N HIS A 213 2.79 13.78 -1.81
CA HIS A 213 2.78 13.17 -3.14
C HIS A 213 3.35 14.07 -4.25
N GLY A 214 3.13 15.38 -4.16
CA GLY A 214 3.50 16.32 -5.23
C GLY A 214 4.42 17.47 -4.81
N PRO A 215 4.72 18.39 -5.74
CA PRO A 215 5.59 19.54 -5.49
C PRO A 215 4.89 20.69 -4.73
N GLY A 216 3.65 20.50 -4.25
CA GLY A 216 2.74 21.54 -3.75
C GLY A 216 3.35 22.54 -2.77
N ASP A 217 4.29 22.07 -1.94
CA ASP A 217 4.96 22.91 -0.93
C ASP A 217 6.43 23.24 -1.25
N GLY A 218 6.92 22.89 -2.44
CA GLY A 218 8.34 23.03 -2.81
C GLY A 218 9.27 21.99 -2.15
N ASP A 219 8.72 21.10 -1.33
CA ASP A 219 9.43 20.08 -0.57
C ASP A 219 10.08 19.00 -1.45
N ILE A 220 9.53 18.77 -2.64
CA ILE A 220 10.11 17.94 -3.70
C ILE A 220 10.56 18.89 -4.83
N GLY A 221 11.71 19.55 -4.63
CA GLY A 221 12.26 20.56 -5.55
C GLY A 221 12.83 20.01 -6.86
N THR A 222 13.19 20.86 -7.83
CA THR A 222 13.83 20.40 -9.11
C THR A 222 15.31 20.06 -8.96
N ALA A 223 15.91 20.39 -7.81
CA ALA A 223 17.29 20.13 -7.45
C ALA A 223 17.39 19.56 -6.02
N SER A 224 18.47 18.82 -5.76
CA SER A 224 18.83 18.29 -4.44
C SER A 224 19.35 19.39 -3.51
N PRO A 225 19.15 19.29 -2.17
CA PRO A 225 18.40 18.25 -1.48
C PRO A 225 16.90 18.48 -1.51
N TRP A 226 16.14 17.39 -1.61
CA TRP A 226 14.70 17.42 -1.38
C TRP A 226 14.42 17.33 0.11
N LEU A 227 13.40 18.04 0.58
CA LEU A 227 12.93 17.97 1.96
C LEU A 227 12.16 16.67 2.22
N ARG A 228 11.61 16.04 1.17
CA ARG A 228 10.90 14.75 1.24
C ARG A 228 11.41 13.75 0.21
N HIS A 229 11.27 12.46 0.51
CA HIS A 229 11.54 11.41 -0.46
C HIS A 229 10.47 11.46 -1.56
N PRO A 230 10.85 11.44 -2.85
CA PRO A 230 9.88 11.49 -3.94
C PRO A 230 9.08 10.20 -4.02
N THR A 231 7.90 10.32 -4.62
CA THR A 231 7.06 9.22 -5.09
C THR A 231 6.71 9.45 -6.55
N ASP A 232 6.28 8.40 -7.24
CA ASP A 232 6.00 8.38 -8.68
C ASP A 232 7.16 8.96 -9.52
N ILE A 233 8.37 8.61 -9.13
CA ILE A 233 9.61 8.95 -9.84
C ILE A 233 10.31 7.69 -10.32
N VAL A 234 10.80 7.74 -11.56
CA VAL A 234 11.67 6.71 -12.10
C VAL A 234 13.00 6.73 -11.35
N LEU A 235 13.44 5.57 -10.86
CA LEU A 235 14.79 5.39 -10.32
C LEU A 235 15.80 5.81 -11.39
N PRO A 236 16.80 6.64 -11.08
CA PRO A 236 17.76 7.10 -12.09
C PRO A 236 18.66 5.96 -12.59
N SER A 237 19.06 6.01 -13.86
CA SER A 237 20.07 5.11 -14.45
C SER A 237 21.51 5.56 -14.23
N ASP A 238 21.74 6.61 -13.45
CA ASP A 238 23.06 7.17 -13.22
C ASP A 238 23.91 6.18 -12.42
N THR A 239 24.93 5.62 -13.08
CA THR A 239 25.80 4.58 -12.53
C THR A 239 26.62 5.02 -11.33
N THR A 240 26.67 6.34 -11.07
CA THR A 240 27.41 6.94 -9.96
C THR A 240 26.52 7.38 -8.80
N LYS A 241 25.20 7.16 -8.90
CA LYS A 241 24.23 7.57 -7.89
C LYS A 241 23.56 6.37 -7.23
N GLU A 242 22.82 6.69 -6.17
CA GLU A 242 21.87 5.78 -5.53
C GLU A 242 20.95 5.12 -6.57
N TYR A 243 20.35 3.99 -6.21
CA TYR A 243 19.34 3.25 -6.98
C TYR A 243 19.84 2.43 -8.17
N TYR A 244 20.98 2.77 -8.77
CA TYR A 244 21.52 2.02 -9.91
C TYR A 244 21.75 0.54 -9.57
N LEU A 245 22.30 0.25 -8.39
CA LEU A 245 22.53 -1.12 -7.93
C LEU A 245 21.37 -1.68 -7.09
N TYR A 246 20.15 -1.20 -7.31
CA TYR A 246 18.94 -1.62 -6.57
C TYR A 246 18.96 -3.11 -6.20
N ASN A 247 18.70 -3.40 -4.93
CA ASN A 247 18.66 -4.74 -4.35
C ASN A 247 19.92 -5.59 -4.63
N GLY A 248 21.09 -4.95 -4.58
CA GLY A 248 22.39 -5.59 -4.82
C GLY A 248 22.62 -6.03 -6.27
N GLY A 249 21.90 -5.43 -7.22
CA GLY A 249 22.02 -5.74 -8.65
C GLY A 249 23.26 -5.10 -9.31
N THR A 250 23.23 -5.02 -10.64
CA THR A 250 24.36 -4.52 -11.46
C THR A 250 24.00 -3.30 -12.32
N GLY A 251 22.77 -2.79 -12.20
CA GLY A 251 22.22 -1.74 -13.05
C GLY A 251 21.26 -2.24 -14.13
N THR A 252 21.23 -3.54 -14.37
CA THR A 252 20.36 -4.18 -15.34
C THR A 252 19.92 -5.53 -14.80
N ASN A 253 18.65 -5.85 -14.99
CA ASN A 253 17.99 -7.04 -14.45
C ASN A 253 18.21 -7.20 -12.94
N ASN A 254 18.17 -6.08 -12.20
CA ASN A 254 18.37 -6.10 -10.76
C ASN A 254 17.24 -6.92 -10.10
N PRO A 255 17.52 -7.72 -9.05
CA PRO A 255 16.50 -8.57 -8.46
C PRO A 255 15.36 -7.73 -7.87
N TYR A 256 14.10 -8.04 -8.19
CA TYR A 256 12.96 -7.36 -7.57
C TYR A 256 12.89 -7.66 -6.06
N SER A 257 12.71 -6.63 -5.23
CA SER A 257 12.53 -6.80 -3.78
C SER A 257 11.05 -6.71 -3.40
N VAL A 258 10.57 -7.67 -2.61
CA VAL A 258 9.25 -7.59 -1.97
C VAL A 258 9.26 -6.75 -0.69
N ASP A 259 10.45 -6.52 -0.12
CA ASP A 259 10.64 -5.68 1.06
C ASP A 259 10.61 -4.20 0.65
N ALA A 260 11.25 -3.83 -0.46
CA ALA A 260 11.13 -2.49 -1.05
C ALA A 260 10.62 -2.57 -2.51
N PRO A 261 9.31 -2.82 -2.70
CA PRO A 261 8.71 -3.01 -4.03
C PRO A 261 8.74 -1.72 -4.84
N VAL A 262 8.81 -1.85 -6.16
CA VAL A 262 8.72 -0.72 -7.11
C VAL A 262 7.50 -0.88 -8.00
N ALA A 263 6.99 0.24 -8.50
CA ALA A 263 5.91 0.28 -9.48
C ALA A 263 6.46 0.30 -10.92
N ARG A 264 5.57 0.09 -11.89
CA ARG A 264 5.87 0.11 -13.33
C ARG A 264 4.88 1.02 -14.05
N ALA A 265 5.37 1.76 -15.04
CA ALA A 265 4.53 2.63 -15.86
C ALA A 265 3.62 1.83 -16.79
N ASN A 266 3.98 0.60 -17.14
CA ASN A 266 3.08 -0.33 -17.82
C ASN A 266 3.07 -1.63 -17.03
N ILE A 267 1.89 -2.11 -16.66
CA ILE A 267 1.79 -3.35 -15.89
C ILE A 267 2.09 -4.53 -16.83
N PRO A 268 3.11 -5.35 -16.55
CA PRO A 268 3.45 -6.47 -17.42
C PRO A 268 2.39 -7.56 -17.29
N ASN A 269 2.09 -8.26 -18.39
CA ASN A 269 1.11 -9.34 -18.38
C ASN A 269 1.60 -10.61 -17.65
N ASN A 270 2.89 -10.66 -17.30
CA ASN A 270 3.49 -11.68 -16.45
C ASN A 270 4.24 -10.98 -15.31
N ILE A 271 4.38 -11.66 -14.17
CA ILE A 271 5.20 -11.17 -13.06
C ILE A 271 6.63 -10.94 -13.55
N SER A 272 7.18 -9.77 -13.25
CA SER A 272 8.57 -9.44 -13.59
C SER A 272 9.43 -9.45 -12.34
N ALA A 273 10.35 -10.42 -12.28
CA ALA A 273 11.28 -10.59 -11.17
C ALA A 273 12.48 -9.64 -11.20
N VAL A 274 12.47 -8.67 -12.11
CA VAL A 274 13.59 -7.77 -12.35
C VAL A 274 13.17 -6.30 -12.38
N VAL A 275 14.13 -5.46 -12.03
CA VAL A 275 14.04 -4.00 -12.01
C VAL A 275 15.20 -3.44 -12.82
N ASN A 276 14.90 -2.46 -13.67
CA ASN A 276 15.89 -1.81 -14.53
C ASN A 276 15.88 -0.30 -14.27
N PRO A 277 16.76 0.22 -13.39
CA PRO A 277 16.86 1.65 -13.14
C PRO A 277 16.99 2.49 -14.42
N GLY A 278 16.32 3.63 -14.44
CA GLY A 278 16.21 4.57 -15.56
C GLY A 278 15.19 4.19 -16.61
N THR A 279 14.41 3.14 -16.37
CA THR A 279 13.32 2.73 -17.25
C THR A 279 11.97 2.95 -16.60
N ASN A 280 10.92 2.84 -17.41
CA ASN A 280 9.56 2.88 -16.94
C ASN A 280 9.17 1.69 -16.04
N ASP A 281 10.11 0.79 -15.74
CA ASP A 281 9.88 -0.43 -14.95
C ASP A 281 10.43 -0.33 -13.52
N SER A 282 10.89 0.86 -13.13
CA SER A 282 11.52 1.11 -11.84
C SER A 282 11.03 2.43 -11.25
N ILE A 283 9.85 2.44 -10.63
CA ILE A 283 9.24 3.65 -10.08
C ILE A 283 9.09 3.52 -8.56
N VAL A 284 9.56 4.51 -7.80
CA VAL A 284 9.30 4.57 -6.35
C VAL A 284 7.85 4.98 -6.13
N MET A 285 7.15 4.27 -5.26
CA MET A 285 5.78 4.59 -4.85
C MET A 285 5.67 4.69 -3.33
N CYS A 286 4.56 5.19 -2.80
CA CYS A 286 4.34 5.25 -1.34
C CYS A 286 4.53 3.87 -0.69
N LEU A 287 4.01 2.81 -1.33
CA LEU A 287 4.11 1.44 -0.82
C LEU A 287 5.50 0.80 -0.99
N SER A 288 6.48 1.50 -1.57
CA SER A 288 7.88 1.05 -1.58
C SER A 288 8.45 0.98 -0.15
N CYS A 289 7.96 1.84 0.75
CA CYS A 289 8.40 1.89 2.14
C CYS A 289 7.26 1.63 3.14
N HIS A 290 6.02 1.95 2.78
CA HIS A 290 4.87 1.81 3.67
C HIS A 290 4.02 0.55 3.38
N GLY A 291 3.33 0.07 4.41
CA GLY A 291 2.15 -0.78 4.30
C GLY A 291 0.87 0.05 4.09
N ALA A 292 -0.23 -0.60 3.74
CA ALA A 292 -1.50 0.08 3.46
C ALA A 292 -2.48 0.04 4.65
N HIS A 293 -2.54 -1.06 5.39
CA HIS A 293 -3.42 -1.23 6.54
C HIS A 293 -2.68 -0.92 7.84
N ALA A 294 -1.76 -1.81 8.22
CA ALA A 294 -0.92 -1.70 9.40
C ALA A 294 0.32 -2.61 9.24
N THR A 295 1.42 -2.23 9.88
CA THR A 295 2.65 -3.03 9.97
C THR A 295 3.07 -3.16 11.43
N LYS A 296 4.20 -3.82 11.71
CA LYS A 296 4.74 -3.87 13.07
C LYS A 296 5.47 -2.58 13.48
N ASN A 297 5.77 -1.68 12.54
CA ASN A 297 6.69 -0.56 12.72
C ASN A 297 5.92 0.78 12.70
N ALA A 298 6.54 1.83 13.24
CA ALA A 298 5.99 3.19 13.22
C ALA A 298 5.72 3.69 11.80
N ASP A 299 4.82 4.65 11.69
CA ASP A 299 4.46 5.32 10.45
C ASP A 299 4.03 4.34 9.34
N ILE A 300 3.57 3.16 9.73
CA ILE A 300 3.18 2.06 8.85
C ILE A 300 4.35 1.63 7.94
N LEU A 301 5.60 1.78 8.38
CA LEU A 301 6.78 1.40 7.61
C LEU A 301 6.90 -0.13 7.52
N ARG A 302 7.47 -0.64 6.42
CA ARG A 302 7.76 -2.06 6.23
C ARG A 302 8.86 -2.58 7.17
N TRP A 303 9.69 -1.68 7.69
CA TRP A 303 10.79 -1.97 8.59
C TRP A 303 10.89 -0.91 9.69
N ASN A 304 11.53 -1.26 10.80
CA ASN A 304 11.90 -0.30 11.84
C ASN A 304 12.96 0.64 11.27
N TYR A 305 12.66 1.95 11.26
CA TYR A 305 13.57 2.96 10.74
C TYR A 305 14.71 3.25 11.72
N GLU A 306 14.52 3.03 13.02
CA GLU A 306 15.53 3.26 14.06
C GLU A 306 16.67 2.23 14.01
N ASP A 307 16.44 1.09 13.37
CA ASP A 307 17.48 0.08 13.11
C ASP A 307 18.44 0.48 11.98
N ILE A 308 18.16 1.56 11.25
CA ILE A 308 18.90 1.94 10.05
C ILE A 308 20.05 2.89 10.42
N SER A 309 21.27 2.45 10.13
CA SER A 309 22.48 3.26 10.32
C SER A 309 23.27 3.39 9.01
N ALA A 310 23.23 4.58 8.42
CA ALA A 310 24.00 4.89 7.21
C ALA A 310 25.50 4.98 7.49
N GLY A 311 26.32 4.59 6.51
CA GLY A 311 27.78 4.66 6.60
C GLY A 311 28.44 3.52 7.39
N THR A 312 27.70 2.47 7.74
CA THR A 312 28.25 1.32 8.48
C THR A 312 28.72 0.18 7.58
N GLY A 313 28.27 0.14 6.33
CA GLY A 313 28.67 -0.80 5.28
C GLY A 313 28.26 -2.24 5.57
N SER A 314 27.15 -2.43 6.27
CA SER A 314 26.75 -3.72 6.82
C SER A 314 25.28 -4.08 6.58
N ASP A 315 24.50 -3.22 5.93
CA ASP A 315 23.06 -3.42 5.70
C ASP A 315 22.66 -3.19 4.24
N ALA A 316 22.32 -4.28 3.54
CA ALA A 316 21.75 -4.26 2.18
C ALA A 316 20.22 -4.37 2.16
N THR A 317 19.55 -4.08 3.28
CA THR A 317 18.10 -4.25 3.44
C THR A 317 17.37 -2.90 3.58
N ARG A 318 16.04 -2.90 3.74
CA ARG A 318 15.23 -1.70 4.03
C ARG A 318 15.45 -0.59 2.99
N CYS A 319 15.75 0.64 3.41
CA CYS A 319 16.02 1.74 2.48
C CYS A 319 17.29 1.53 1.65
N PHE A 320 18.28 0.74 2.12
CA PHE A 320 19.52 0.47 1.38
C PHE A 320 19.32 -0.45 0.19
N ILE A 321 18.16 -1.12 0.09
CA ILE A 321 17.74 -1.78 -1.16
C ILE A 321 17.73 -0.77 -2.32
N CYS A 322 17.33 0.47 -2.04
CA CYS A 322 17.31 1.56 -3.01
C CYS A 322 18.57 2.44 -2.89
N HIS A 323 19.03 2.72 -1.68
CA HIS A 323 20.15 3.63 -1.38
C HIS A 323 21.46 2.86 -1.14
N THR A 324 21.90 2.08 -2.13
CA THR A 324 23.00 1.11 -1.97
C THR A 324 24.35 1.72 -1.63
N THR A 325 24.63 2.99 -1.96
CA THR A 325 25.90 3.64 -1.63
C THR A 325 25.89 4.32 -0.27
N LYS A 326 24.70 4.59 0.29
CA LYS A 326 24.57 5.17 1.64
C LYS A 326 24.85 4.18 2.77
N ASP A 327 24.75 2.88 2.52
CA ASP A 327 25.14 1.88 3.52
C ASP A 327 26.64 2.02 3.81
N THR A 328 27.49 2.11 2.80
CA THR A 328 28.95 2.12 2.94
C THR A 328 29.56 3.48 3.26
N GLY A 329 28.79 4.57 3.26
CA GLY A 329 29.26 5.91 3.63
C GLY A 329 30.13 6.59 2.58
N SER A 330 29.98 6.18 1.33
CA SER A 330 30.74 6.66 0.15
C SER A 330 29.92 7.62 -0.69
#